data_AF-A0ABD1UZ80-F1
#
_entry.id   AF-A0ABD1UZ80-F1
#
_cell.length_a   1.000
_cell.length_b   1.000
_cell.length_c   1.000
_cell.angle_alpha   90.00
_cell.angle_beta   90.00
_cell.angle_gamma   90.00
#
_symmetry.space_group_name_H-M   'P 1'
#
loop_
_entity.id
_entity.type
_entity.pdbx_description
1 polymer ?
#
loop_
_entity_poly.entity_id
_entity_poly.type
_entity_poly.pdbx_seq_one_letter_code
_entity_poly.pdbx_strand_id
1 'polypeptide(L)'
;MKELVRENSINKEWISIGGLTDVVVSMLDSMFKEALKIKLFITLKDIIEGHARNKDIFVENQGIEKLVPCLGLNSTISKAAAELLYEVLQERSGWNVPYCRILSQQCNAILFLVSLLKSPIRALAEKSEEILTKLCDEDENVIQCAKVNCFTPLIDRVIHG
;
A
#
# COMPACT_ATOMS: atom_id res chain seq x y z
N MET A 1 13.52 -3.07 -14.64
CA MET A 1 13.55 -3.05 -13.17
C MET A 1 13.47 -4.47 -12.62
N LYS A 2 12.35 -5.17 -12.81
CA LYS A 2 12.18 -6.58 -12.46
C LYS A 2 13.33 -7.50 -12.82
N GLU A 3 13.85 -7.40 -14.05
CA GLU A 3 14.99 -8.23 -14.50
C GLU A 3 16.26 -7.94 -13.69
N LEU A 4 16.65 -6.67 -13.59
CA LEU A 4 17.78 -6.22 -12.77
C LEU A 4 17.67 -6.70 -11.32
N VAL A 5 16.49 -6.59 -10.69
CA VAL A 5 16.27 -7.05 -9.31
C VAL A 5 16.34 -8.57 -9.21
N ARG A 6 15.81 -9.30 -10.20
CA ARG A 6 15.78 -10.77 -10.22
C ARG A 6 17.15 -11.38 -10.45
N GLU A 7 18.00 -10.73 -11.25
CA GLU A 7 19.35 -11.19 -11.54
C GLU A 7 20.20 -11.32 -10.28
N ASN A 8 20.12 -10.34 -9.37
CA ASN A 8 20.83 -10.40 -8.11
C ASN A 8 20.12 -9.57 -7.03
N SER A 9 19.81 -10.20 -5.89
CA SER A 9 19.22 -9.51 -4.73
C SER A 9 20.07 -8.34 -4.21
N ILE A 10 21.40 -8.41 -4.38
CA ILE A 10 22.34 -7.33 -4.06
C ILE A 10 22.01 -6.04 -4.83
N ASN A 11 21.41 -6.14 -6.02
CA ASN A 11 21.07 -4.96 -6.81
C ASN A 11 20.10 -4.03 -6.07
N LYS A 12 19.21 -4.56 -5.22
CA LYS A 12 18.33 -3.75 -4.37
C LYS A 12 19.09 -2.91 -3.35
N GLU A 13 20.22 -3.41 -2.85
CA GLU A 13 21.10 -2.65 -1.97
C GLU A 13 21.80 -1.53 -2.74
N TRP A 14 22.31 -1.79 -3.95
CA TRP A 14 22.89 -0.74 -4.80
C TRP A 14 21.88 0.34 -5.20
N ILE A 15 20.64 -0.05 -5.47
CA ILE A 15 19.52 0.88 -5.74
C ILE A 15 19.27 1.79 -4.53
N SER A 16 19.31 1.22 -3.33
CA SER A 16 19.15 1.94 -2.09
C SER A 16 20.31 2.91 -1.83
N ILE A 17 21.55 2.40 -1.91
CA ILE A 17 22.77 3.20 -1.72
C ILE A 17 22.88 4.33 -2.75
N GLY A 18 22.49 4.05 -4.00
CA GLY A 18 22.48 5.03 -5.08
C GLY A 18 21.35 6.07 -5.01
N GLY A 19 20.46 6.00 -4.02
CA GLY A 19 19.36 6.95 -3.83
C GLY A 19 18.27 6.86 -4.90
N LEU A 20 18.22 5.78 -5.68
CA LEU A 20 17.23 5.65 -6.75
C LEU A 20 15.82 5.49 -6.17
N THR A 21 15.68 4.85 -5.00
CA THR A 21 14.37 4.74 -4.32
C THR A 21 13.79 6.12 -4.04
N ASP A 22 14.56 7.03 -3.46
CA ASP A 22 14.16 8.42 -3.18
C ASP A 22 13.71 9.15 -4.45
N VAL A 23 14.51 9.04 -5.51
CA VAL A 23 14.20 9.67 -6.81
C VAL A 23 12.87 9.16 -7.35
N VAL A 24 12.63 7.85 -7.33
CA VAL A 24 11.40 7.27 -7.86
C VAL A 24 10.19 7.62 -6.98
N VAL A 25 10.34 7.69 -5.65
CA VAL A 25 9.27 8.10 -4.72
C VAL A 25 8.90 9.58 -4.93
N SER A 26 9.89 10.44 -5.19
CA SER A 26 9.62 11.86 -5.50
C SER A 26 8.77 12.05 -6.75
N MET A 27 8.78 11.08 -7.68
CA MET A 27 7.96 11.12 -8.89
C MET A 27 6.48 10.78 -8.65
N LEU A 28 6.09 10.28 -7.47
CA LEU A 28 4.68 9.97 -7.15
C LEU A 28 3.76 11.20 -7.24
N ASP A 29 4.30 12.39 -6.95
CA ASP A 29 3.57 13.67 -7.01
C ASP A 29 3.37 14.19 -8.45
N SER A 30 4.07 13.60 -9.42
CA SER A 30 4.01 14.07 -10.79
C SER A 30 2.67 13.74 -11.44
N MET A 31 2.22 14.66 -12.31
CA MET A 31 1.01 14.49 -13.11
C MET A 31 1.31 13.60 -14.33
N PHE A 32 1.67 12.35 -14.09
CA PHE A 32 1.90 11.39 -15.16
C PHE A 32 0.60 10.94 -15.83
N LYS A 33 0.72 10.62 -17.12
CA LYS A 33 -0.30 9.82 -17.83
C LYS A 33 -0.45 8.47 -17.12
N GLU A 34 -1.66 7.93 -17.13
CA GLU A 34 -2.04 6.68 -16.45
C GLU A 34 -1.02 5.55 -16.65
N ALA A 35 -0.64 5.25 -17.89
CA ALA A 35 0.31 4.18 -18.20
C ALA A 35 1.68 4.36 -17.54
N LEU A 36 2.17 5.60 -17.46
CA LEU A 36 3.43 5.92 -16.78
C LEU A 36 3.28 5.82 -15.26
N LYS A 37 2.15 6.24 -14.71
CA LYS A 37 1.84 6.14 -13.27
C LYS A 37 1.76 4.68 -12.81
N ILE A 38 1.13 3.80 -13.60
CA ILE A 38 1.11 2.36 -13.35
C ILE A 38 2.51 1.77 -13.40
N LYS A 39 3.30 2.12 -14.43
CA LYS A 39 4.68 1.64 -14.57
C LYS A 39 5.57 2.10 -13.41
N LEU A 40 5.35 3.32 -12.91
CA LEU A 40 6.01 3.84 -11.71
C LEU A 40 5.70 2.97 -10.49
N PHE A 41 4.43 2.66 -10.23
CA PHE A 41 4.03 1.83 -9.09
C PHE A 41 4.61 0.41 -9.16
N ILE A 42 4.60 -0.21 -10.35
CA ILE A 42 5.21 -1.53 -10.57
C ILE A 42 6.72 -1.46 -10.31
N THR A 43 7.40 -0.41 -10.80
CA THR A 43 8.83 -0.21 -10.59
C THR A 43 9.17 -0.05 -9.11
N LEU A 44 8.39 0.75 -8.37
CA LEU A 44 8.54 0.90 -6.93
C LEU A 44 8.32 -0.43 -6.20
N LYS A 45 7.30 -1.20 -6.59
CA LYS A 45 7.05 -2.51 -6.00
C LYS A 45 8.24 -3.44 -6.20
N ASP A 46 8.79 -3.51 -7.43
CA ASP A 46 9.97 -4.33 -7.73
C ASP A 46 11.19 -3.92 -6.87
N ILE A 47 11.39 -2.62 -6.63
CA ILE A 47 12.48 -2.07 -5.80
C ILE A 47 12.31 -2.43 -4.32
N ILE A 48 11.06 -2.37 -3.83
CA ILE A 48 10.70 -2.44 -2.41
C ILE A 48 10.48 -3.88 -1.94
N GLU A 49 10.07 -4.79 -2.83
CA GLU A 49 9.64 -6.15 -2.49
C GLU A 49 10.69 -6.88 -1.63
N GLY A 50 10.31 -7.25 -0.40
CA GLY A 50 11.21 -7.93 0.54
C GLY A 50 12.45 -7.14 0.98
N HIS A 51 12.54 -5.82 0.71
CA HIS A 51 13.71 -4.99 1.01
C HIS A 51 13.42 -3.90 2.04
N ALA A 52 13.69 -4.19 3.32
CA ALA A 52 13.38 -3.31 4.45
C ALA A 52 13.86 -1.86 4.23
N ARG A 53 15.14 -1.66 3.90
CA ARG A 53 15.71 -0.31 3.69
C ARG A 53 14.99 0.49 2.60
N ASN A 54 14.49 -0.15 1.55
CA ASN A 54 13.76 0.56 0.50
C ASN A 54 12.31 0.87 0.93
N LYS A 55 11.71 0.05 1.80
CA LYS A 55 10.44 0.36 2.46
C LYS A 55 10.59 1.57 3.36
N ASP A 56 11.66 1.62 4.15
CA ASP A 56 11.96 2.73 5.06
C ASP A 56 12.10 4.04 4.27
N ILE A 57 12.93 4.05 3.23
CA ILE A 57 13.08 5.21 2.33
C ILE A 57 11.74 5.62 1.70
N PHE A 58 10.91 4.66 1.28
CA PHE A 58 9.60 4.95 0.71
C PHE A 58 8.70 5.67 1.72
N VAL A 59 8.66 5.21 2.97
CA VAL A 59 7.83 5.81 4.02
C VAL A 59 8.39 7.15 4.49
N GLU A 60 9.71 7.28 4.68
CA GLU A 60 10.38 8.54 5.05
C GLU A 60 10.12 9.65 4.02
N ASN A 61 9.97 9.29 2.75
CA ASN A 61 9.64 10.21 1.66
C ASN A 61 8.12 10.38 1.41
N GLN A 62 7.29 10.08 2.42
CA GLN A 62 5.82 10.22 2.40
C GLN A 62 5.14 9.38 1.32
N GLY A 63 5.72 8.23 0.98
CA GLY A 63 5.22 7.39 -0.10
C GLY A 63 3.79 6.87 0.15
N ILE A 64 3.43 6.59 1.41
CA ILE A 64 2.08 6.11 1.77
C ILE A 64 1.06 7.22 1.52
N GLU A 65 1.35 8.42 1.99
CA GLU A 65 0.55 9.63 1.87
C GLU A 65 0.26 9.96 0.39
N LYS A 66 1.28 9.87 -0.45
CA LYS A 66 1.17 10.10 -1.90
C LYS A 66 0.41 8.99 -2.63
N LEU A 67 0.43 7.76 -2.08
CA LEU A 67 -0.21 6.60 -2.69
C LEU A 67 -1.70 6.49 -2.35
N VAL A 68 -2.11 6.92 -1.15
CA VAL A 68 -3.51 6.80 -0.67
C VAL A 68 -4.53 7.40 -1.64
N PRO A 69 -4.37 8.63 -2.18
CA PRO A 69 -5.31 9.18 -3.17
C PRO A 69 -5.41 8.33 -4.43
N CYS A 70 -4.37 7.58 -4.78
CA CYS A 70 -4.34 6.74 -5.97
C CYS A 70 -5.20 5.46 -5.83
N LEU A 71 -5.58 5.08 -4.61
CA LEU A 71 -6.52 3.98 -4.35
C LEU A 71 -7.94 4.32 -4.83
N GLY A 72 -8.33 5.59 -4.82
CA GLY A 72 -9.64 6.07 -5.25
C GLY A 72 -9.76 6.39 -6.74
N LEU A 73 -8.75 6.06 -7.55
CA LEU A 73 -8.75 6.32 -9.00
C LEU A 73 -9.43 5.18 -9.78
N ASN A 74 -9.12 5.04 -11.07
CA ASN A 74 -9.66 3.94 -11.87
C ASN A 74 -9.09 2.58 -11.42
N SER A 75 -9.80 1.50 -11.78
CA SER A 75 -9.50 0.14 -11.30
C SER A 75 -8.08 -0.35 -11.60
N THR A 76 -7.47 0.08 -12.70
CA THR A 76 -6.09 -0.33 -13.06
C THR A 76 -5.06 0.37 -12.18
N ILE A 77 -5.22 1.68 -11.97
CA ILE A 77 -4.34 2.47 -11.09
C ILE A 77 -4.51 2.01 -9.65
N SER A 78 -5.75 1.86 -9.17
CA SER A 78 -6.05 1.39 -7.82
C SER A 78 -5.47 0.01 -7.56
N LYS A 79 -5.50 -0.89 -8.57
CA LYS A 79 -4.86 -2.20 -8.45
C LYS A 79 -3.36 -2.10 -8.21
N ALA A 80 -2.66 -1.35 -9.06
CA ALA A 80 -1.21 -1.19 -8.93
C ALA A 80 -0.83 -0.47 -7.62
N ALA A 81 -1.63 0.51 -7.19
CA ALA A 81 -1.44 1.21 -5.92
C ALA A 81 -1.66 0.27 -4.72
N ALA A 82 -2.73 -0.52 -4.72
CA ALA A 82 -3.00 -1.47 -3.64
C ALA A 82 -1.93 -2.58 -3.56
N GLU A 83 -1.40 -3.05 -4.70
CA GLU A 83 -0.30 -4.01 -4.72
C GLU A 83 0.99 -3.44 -4.14
N LEU A 84 1.33 -2.19 -4.46
CA LEU A 84 2.49 -1.49 -3.88
C LEU A 84 2.28 -1.25 -2.39
N LEU A 85 1.11 -0.75 -1.99
CA LEU A 85 0.78 -0.50 -0.59
C LEU A 85 0.85 -1.78 0.23
N TYR A 86 0.27 -2.86 -0.26
CA TYR A 86 0.35 -4.17 0.39
C TYR A 86 1.81 -4.58 0.63
N GLU A 87 2.66 -4.47 -0.38
CA GLU A 87 4.07 -4.83 -0.23
C GLU A 87 4.80 -3.94 0.79
N VAL A 88 4.55 -2.63 0.78
CA VAL A 88 5.16 -1.69 1.75
C VAL A 88 4.77 -2.06 3.18
N LEU A 89 3.52 -2.44 3.41
CA LEU A 89 3.00 -2.79 4.74
C LEU A 89 3.47 -4.15 5.25
N GLN A 90 4.10 -4.99 4.43
CA GLN A 90 4.58 -6.31 4.84
C GLN A 90 6.02 -6.26 5.38
N GLU A 91 6.28 -7.06 6.41
CA GLU A 91 7.61 -7.45 6.90
C GLU A 91 7.87 -8.93 6.62
N ARG A 92 9.08 -9.40 6.94
CA ARG A 92 9.46 -10.82 6.76
C ARG A 92 8.51 -11.79 7.47
N SER A 93 7.88 -11.38 8.57
CA SER A 93 7.07 -12.24 9.43
C SER A 93 5.65 -11.72 9.67
N GLY A 94 5.13 -10.83 8.82
CA GLY A 94 3.76 -10.32 8.94
C GLY A 94 3.64 -8.85 8.55
N TRP A 95 2.92 -8.07 9.34
CA TRP A 95 2.64 -6.67 9.04
C TRP A 95 3.59 -5.72 9.75
N ASN A 96 4.08 -4.70 9.05
CA ASN A 96 4.79 -3.56 9.63
C ASN A 96 3.77 -2.67 10.37
N VAL A 97 3.63 -2.87 11.68
CA VAL A 97 2.65 -2.14 12.51
C VAL A 97 2.84 -0.61 12.45
N PRO A 98 4.07 -0.05 12.50
CA PRO A 98 4.27 1.38 12.28
C PRO A 98 3.71 1.89 10.95
N TYR A 99 3.92 1.19 9.84
CA TYR A 99 3.44 1.61 8.51
C TYR A 99 1.92 1.45 8.37
N CYS A 100 1.34 0.41 8.97
CA CYS A 100 -0.11 0.28 9.11
C CYS A 100 -0.72 1.48 9.84
N ARG A 101 -0.07 1.96 10.91
CA ARG A 101 -0.52 3.15 11.65
C ARG A 101 -0.41 4.43 10.83
N ILE A 102 0.67 4.60 10.07
CA ILE A 102 0.80 5.76 9.16
C ILE A 102 -0.33 5.75 8.14
N LEU A 103 -0.65 4.58 7.56
CA LEU A 103 -1.76 4.42 6.63
C LEU A 103 -3.12 4.72 7.26
N SER A 104 -3.42 4.19 8.46
CA SER A 104 -4.72 4.41 9.10
C SER A 104 -4.98 5.87 9.46
N GLN A 105 -3.91 6.63 9.71
CA GLN A 105 -3.97 8.06 9.98
C GLN A 105 -4.18 8.91 8.72
N GLN A 106 -4.01 8.34 7.52
CA GLN A 106 -4.23 9.07 6.28
C GLN A 106 -5.71 9.31 6.02
N CYS A 107 -6.03 10.56 5.66
CA CYS A 107 -7.37 10.95 5.27
C CYS A 107 -7.88 10.07 4.12
N ASN A 108 -9.10 9.56 4.26
CA ASN A 108 -9.78 8.69 3.29
C ASN A 108 -9.12 7.33 3.01
N ALA A 109 -8.04 6.92 3.69
CA ALA A 109 -7.42 5.61 3.45
C ALA A 109 -8.41 4.45 3.66
N ILE A 110 -9.07 4.41 4.82
CA ILE A 110 -10.10 3.40 5.13
C ILE A 110 -11.27 3.49 4.15
N LEU A 111 -11.74 4.71 3.83
CA LEU A 111 -12.82 4.92 2.86
C LEU A 111 -12.48 4.31 1.49
N PHE A 112 -11.29 4.58 0.97
CA PHE A 112 -10.86 4.04 -0.33
C PHE A 112 -10.72 2.53 -0.26
N LEU A 113 -10.06 1.97 0.76
CA LEU A 113 -9.94 0.53 0.92
C LEU A 113 -11.31 -0.16 0.98
N VAL A 114 -12.28 0.40 1.71
CA VAL A 114 -13.65 -0.12 1.78
C VAL A 114 -14.34 -0.06 0.42
N SER A 115 -14.12 1.02 -0.36
CA SER A 115 -14.67 1.11 -1.72
C SER A 115 -14.11 0.03 -2.66
N LEU A 116 -12.84 -0.37 -2.46
CA LEU A 116 -12.17 -1.40 -3.27
C LEU A 116 -12.70 -2.81 -3.00
N LEU A 117 -13.34 -3.07 -1.85
CA LEU A 117 -14.02 -4.34 -1.58
C LEU A 117 -15.15 -4.63 -2.58
N LYS A 118 -15.72 -3.59 -3.20
CA LYS A 118 -16.78 -3.71 -4.21
C LYS A 118 -16.23 -3.85 -5.64
N SER A 119 -14.91 -3.89 -5.80
CA SER A 119 -14.26 -3.99 -7.11
C SER A 119 -14.59 -5.33 -7.79
N PRO A 120 -14.87 -5.36 -9.10
CA PRO A 120 -14.98 -6.61 -9.84
C PRO A 120 -13.64 -7.35 -9.97
N ILE A 121 -12.52 -6.68 -9.68
CA ILE A 121 -11.19 -7.29 -9.68
C ILE A 121 -10.97 -7.99 -8.35
N ARG A 122 -11.22 -9.29 -8.31
CA ARG A 122 -11.11 -10.13 -7.10
C ARG A 122 -9.79 -9.93 -6.33
N ALA A 123 -8.66 -9.99 -7.01
CA ALA A 123 -7.34 -9.82 -6.38
C ALA A 123 -7.14 -8.44 -5.72
N LEU A 124 -7.84 -7.40 -6.20
CA LEU A 124 -7.82 -6.07 -5.60
C LEU A 124 -8.70 -6.01 -4.35
N ALA A 125 -9.89 -6.62 -4.40
CA ALA A 125 -10.77 -6.74 -3.25
C ALA A 125 -10.10 -7.54 -2.12
N GLU A 126 -9.53 -8.71 -2.42
CA GLU A 126 -8.83 -9.57 -1.45
C GLU A 126 -7.67 -8.82 -0.76
N LYS A 127 -6.82 -8.14 -1.53
CA LYS A 127 -5.73 -7.34 -0.94
C LYS A 127 -6.23 -6.20 -0.05
N SER A 128 -7.31 -5.54 -0.46
CA SER A 128 -7.89 -4.44 0.33
C SER A 128 -8.51 -4.96 1.63
N GLU A 129 -9.13 -6.14 1.58
CA GLU A 129 -9.68 -6.84 2.75
C GLU A 129 -8.59 -7.26 3.73
N GLU A 130 -7.48 -7.83 3.25
CA GLU A 130 -6.34 -8.19 4.09
C GLU A 130 -5.75 -6.97 4.82
N ILE A 131 -5.59 -5.85 4.10
CA ILE A 131 -5.12 -4.59 4.70
C ILE A 131 -6.14 -4.10 5.75
N LEU A 132 -7.42 -4.03 5.41
CA LEU A 132 -8.47 -3.55 6.31
C LEU A 132 -8.58 -4.39 7.58
N THR A 133 -8.53 -5.72 7.43
CA THR A 133 -8.51 -6.67 8.55
C THR A 133 -7.38 -6.30 9.50
N LYS A 134 -6.17 -6.07 8.97
CA LYS A 134 -5.04 -5.66 9.80
C LYS A 134 -5.25 -4.30 10.47
N LEU A 135 -5.76 -3.31 9.74
CA LEU A 135 -6.00 -1.97 10.31
C LEU A 135 -7.04 -2.03 11.44
N CYS A 136 -8.04 -2.91 11.35
CA CYS A 136 -9.10 -3.08 12.34
C CYS A 136 -8.66 -3.82 13.63
N ASP A 137 -7.38 -4.14 13.78
CA ASP A 137 -6.82 -4.50 15.09
C ASP A 137 -6.94 -3.33 16.09
N GLU A 138 -6.92 -2.08 15.60
CA GLU A 138 -7.13 -0.88 16.42
C GLU A 138 -8.61 -0.46 16.40
N ASP A 139 -9.21 -0.26 17.58
CA ASP A 139 -10.65 0.04 17.72
C ASP A 139 -11.09 1.34 17.03
N GLU A 140 -10.23 2.36 16.98
CA GLU A 140 -10.53 3.60 16.24
C GLU A 140 -10.78 3.31 14.75
N ASN A 141 -10.02 2.39 14.16
CA ASN A 141 -10.18 2.05 12.75
C ASN A 141 -11.48 1.26 12.51
N VAL A 142 -11.91 0.44 13.48
CA VAL A 142 -13.23 -0.21 13.46
C VAL A 142 -14.35 0.83 13.43
N ILE A 143 -14.24 1.89 14.24
CA ILE A 143 -15.19 3.01 14.25
C ILE A 143 -15.18 3.74 12.89
N GLN A 144 -14.01 4.00 12.30
CA GLN A 144 -13.90 4.62 10.98
C GLN A 144 -14.52 3.75 9.87
N CYS A 145 -14.31 2.43 9.90
CA CYS A 145 -14.97 1.47 9.00
C CYS A 145 -16.50 1.57 9.10
N ALA A 146 -17.03 1.62 10.32
CA ALA A 146 -18.47 1.75 10.56
C ALA A 146 -19.04 3.04 9.97
N LYS A 147 -18.33 4.17 10.10
CA LYS A 147 -18.74 5.47 9.52
C LYS A 147 -18.85 5.43 8.00
N VAL A 148 -18.14 4.54 7.33
CA VAL A 148 -18.19 4.33 5.88
C VAL A 148 -19.02 3.10 5.47
N ASN A 149 -19.88 2.61 6.36
CA ASN A 149 -20.78 1.47 6.17
C ASN A 149 -20.09 0.10 6.00
N CYS A 150 -18.86 -0.04 6.50
CA CYS A 150 -18.19 -1.33 6.63
C CYS A 150 -18.38 -1.85 8.06
N PHE A 151 -19.39 -2.70 8.26
CA PHE A 151 -19.72 -3.24 9.58
C PHE A 151 -19.10 -4.61 9.86
N THR A 152 -18.47 -5.26 8.88
CA THR A 152 -17.84 -6.58 9.05
C THR A 152 -16.90 -6.61 10.26
N PRO A 153 -15.96 -5.65 10.43
CA PRO A 153 -15.05 -5.68 11.58
C PRO A 153 -15.77 -5.53 12.93
N LEU A 154 -16.89 -4.79 12.98
CA LEU A 154 -17.71 -4.67 14.19
C LEU A 154 -18.42 -5.99 14.52
N ILE A 155 -19.00 -6.64 13.52
CA ILE A 155 -19.71 -7.91 13.68
C ILE A 155 -18.73 -8.98 14.18
N ASP A 156 -17.53 -9.05 13.62
CA ASP A 156 -16.50 -10.01 14.03
C ASP A 156 -16.10 -9.83 15.49
N ARG A 157 -15.93 -8.58 15.97
CA ARG A 157 -15.67 -8.29 17.39
C ARG A 157 -16.80 -8.76 18.30
N VAL A 158 -18.06 -8.50 17.94
CA VAL A 158 -19.22 -8.93 18.73
C VAL A 158 -19.30 -10.45 18.84
N ILE A 159 -18.95 -11.18 17.77
CA ILE A 159 -18.97 -12.64 17.76
C ILE A 159 -17.84 -13.23 18.63
N HIS A 160 -16.65 -12.63 18.60
CA HIS A 160 -15.44 -13.19 19.22
C HIS A 160 -15.13 -12.66 20.63
N GLY A 161 -15.79 -11.58 21.07
CA GLY A 161 -15.65 -11.00 22.43
C GLY A 161 -14.63 -9.87 22.48
#